data_AF-A0A6V7HXI5-F1
#
_entry.id   AF-A0A6V7HXI5-F1
#
_cell.length_a   1.000
_cell.length_b   1.000
_cell.length_c   1.000
_cell.angle_alpha   90.00
_cell.angle_beta   90.00
_cell.angle_gamma   90.00
#
_symmetry.space_group_name_H-M   'P 1'
#
loop_
_entity.id
_entity.type
_entity.pdbx_description
1 polymer ?
#
loop_
_entity_poly.entity_id
_entity_poly.type
_entity_poly.pdbx_seq_one_letter_code
_entity_poly.pdbx_strand_id
1 'polypeptide(L)' 'TCTLPKGASVYLLPYATHRDPQHWENPEKFIPERFTPENSKGRHPWAFVPFSGGHRSCP' A
#
# COMPACT_ATOMS: atom_id res chain seq x y z
N THR A 1 -1.74 -22.31 -2.21
CA THR A 1 -0.54 -21.64 -2.75
C THR A 1 -0.85 -21.17 -4.16
N CYS A 2 -0.40 -19.97 -4.53
CA CYS A 2 -0.53 -19.44 -5.89
C CYS A 2 0.85 -19.49 -6.56
N THR A 3 0.97 -20.20 -7.67
CA THR A 3 2.22 -20.33 -8.44
C THR A 3 2.10 -19.52 -9.73
N LEU A 4 3.01 -18.58 -9.96
CA LEU A 4 3.03 -17.76 -11.17
C LEU A 4 3.96 -18.38 -12.21
N PRO A 5 3.54 -18.53 -13.48
CA PRO A 5 4.41 -19.06 -14.53
C PRO A 5 5.51 -18.06 -14.90
N LYS A 6 6.64 -18.57 -15.43
CA LYS A 6 7.71 -17.73 -15.98
C LYS A 6 7.14 -16.84 -17.09
N GLY A 7 7.42 -15.55 -17.02
CA GLY A 7 6.94 -14.56 -17.99
C GLY A 7 5.59 -13.93 -17.65
N ALA A 8 4.94 -14.33 -16.54
CA ALA A 8 3.74 -13.64 -16.07
C ALA A 8 4.01 -12.17 -15.73
N SER A 9 3.12 -11.28 -16.14
CA SER A 9 3.10 -9.90 -15.68
C SER A 9 2.42 -9.82 -14.32
N VAL A 10 3.02 -9.08 -13.39
CA VAL A 10 2.47 -8.80 -12.07
C VAL A 10 2.38 -7.29 -11.91
N TYR A 11 1.23 -6.83 -11.44
CA TYR A 11 0.97 -5.42 -11.19
C TYR A 11 0.76 -5.19 -9.70
N LEU A 12 1.40 -4.16 -9.18
CA LEU A 12 1.01 -3.56 -7.91
C LEU A 12 -0.11 -2.57 -8.21
N LEU A 13 -1.15 -2.56 -7.37
CA LEU A 13 -2.27 -1.63 -7.50
C LEU A 13 -2.35 -0.73 -6.25
N PRO A 14 -1.48 0.30 -6.13
CA PRO A 14 -1.49 1.22 -4.99
C PRO A 14 -2.87 1.83 -4.75
N TYR A 15 -3.65 2.11 -5.80
CA TYR A 15 -5.01 2.62 -5.67
C TYR A 15 -5.88 1.76 -4.75
N ALA A 16 -5.85 0.43 -4.93
CA ALA A 16 -6.62 -0.51 -4.11
C ALA A 16 -5.98 -0.69 -2.73
N THR A 17 -4.66 -0.87 -2.67
CA THR A 17 -3.95 -1.05 -1.39
C THR A 17 -4.11 0.16 -0.46
N HIS A 18 -4.12 1.38 -0.98
CA HIS A 18 -4.31 2.61 -0.19
C HIS A 18 -5.76 2.86 0.22
N ARG A 19 -6.70 2.01 -0.25
CA ARG A 19 -8.13 2.06 0.05
C ARG A 19 -8.65 0.79 0.71
N ASP A 20 -7.77 -0.15 1.03
CA ASP A 20 -8.16 -1.39 1.68
C ASP A 20 -8.71 -1.09 3.08
N PRO A 21 -10.00 -1.38 3.37
CA PRO A 21 -10.61 -1.12 4.67
C PRO A 21 -9.98 -1.94 5.80
N GLN A 22 -9.21 -2.99 5.50
CA GLN A 22 -8.41 -3.71 6.50
C GLN A 22 -7.25 -2.88 7.06
N HIS A 23 -6.81 -1.86 6.32
CA HIS A 23 -5.68 -1.01 6.70
C HIS A 23 -6.05 0.47 6.88
N TRP A 24 -7.16 0.92 6.29
CA TRP A 24 -7.50 2.34 6.21
C TRP A 24 -8.94 2.59 6.64
N GLU A 25 -9.14 3.21 7.82
CA GLU A 25 -10.47 3.39 8.41
C GLU A 25 -11.57 3.93 7.48
N ASN A 26 -11.74 5.20 7.17
CA ASN A 26 -12.70 5.62 6.14
C ASN A 26 -11.96 5.81 4.79
N PRO A 27 -11.72 4.78 3.97
CA PRO A 27 -10.65 4.80 2.94
C PRO A 27 -10.87 5.84 1.83
N GLU A 28 -12.13 6.17 1.54
CA GLU A 28 -12.46 7.17 0.52
C GLU A 28 -12.43 8.62 1.04
N LYS A 29 -12.28 8.84 2.36
CA LYS A 29 -12.18 10.19 2.93
C LYS A 29 -10.74 10.69 2.87
N PHE A 30 -10.57 11.93 2.43
CA PHE A 30 -9.31 12.65 2.56
C PHE A 30 -9.08 13.05 4.02
N ILE A 31 -8.13 12.36 4.68
CA ILE A 31 -7.81 12.55 6.11
C ILE A 31 -6.28 12.63 6.25
N PRO A 32 -5.67 13.83 6.16
CA PRO A 32 -4.22 14.02 6.29
C PRO A 32 -3.65 13.52 7.61
N GLU A 33 -4.43 13.58 8.69
CA GLU A 33 -4.03 13.23 10.06
C GLU A 33 -3.64 11.76 10.19
N ARG A 34 -4.05 10.90 9.26
CA ARG A 34 -3.63 9.49 9.15
C ARG A 34 -2.11 9.35 9.10
N PHE A 35 -1.38 10.37 8.65
CA PHE A 35 0.07 10.32 8.45
C PHE A 35 0.85 11.04 9.55
N THR A 36 0.19 11.48 10.62
CA THR A 36 0.89 11.94 11.83
C THR A 36 1.74 10.81 12.44
N PRO A 37 2.81 11.12 13.19
CA PRO A 37 3.61 10.08 13.84
C PRO A 37 2.78 9.16 14.73
N GLU A 38 1.83 9.71 15.49
CA GLU A 38 0.95 8.95 16.38
C GLU A 38 0.06 7.96 15.59
N ASN A 39 -0.64 8.43 14.56
CA ASN A 39 -1.54 7.60 13.75
C ASN A 39 -0.81 6.68 12.76
N SER A 40 0.50 6.87 12.58
CA SER A 40 1.34 5.98 11.77
C SER A 40 1.87 4.79 12.53
N LYS A 41 1.82 4.81 13.88
CA LYS A 41 2.30 3.70 14.71
C LYS A 41 1.53 2.42 14.38
N GLY A 42 2.25 1.33 14.16
CA GLY A 42 1.66 0.01 13.88
C GLY A 42 1.09 -0.16 12.48
N ARG A 43 1.14 0.85 11.59
CA ARG A 43 0.74 0.68 10.19
C ARG A 43 1.68 -0.32 9.52
N HIS A 44 1.12 -1.28 8.80
CA HIS A 44 1.92 -2.22 8.02
C HIS A 44 2.76 -1.46 6.98
N PRO A 45 4.08 -1.73 6.85
CA PRO A 45 4.97 -0.97 5.96
C PRO A 45 4.51 -0.94 4.49
N TRP A 46 3.81 -1.98 4.04
CA TRP A 46 3.31 -2.10 2.66
C TRP A 46 1.87 -1.61 2.46
N ALA A 47 1.20 -1.11 3.51
CA ALA A 47 -0.15 -0.55 3.38
C ALA A 47 -0.15 0.80 2.65
N PHE A 48 0.97 1.52 2.65
CA PHE A 48 1.14 2.80 1.96
C PHE A 48 2.40 2.82 1.10
N VAL A 49 2.25 2.50 -0.19
CA VAL A 49 3.33 2.48 -1.18
C VAL A 49 3.10 3.43 -2.37
N PRO A 50 3.09 4.76 -2.15
CA PRO A 50 2.91 5.74 -3.24
C PRO A 50 4.02 5.70 -4.28
N PHE A 51 5.21 5.23 -3.90
CA PHE A 51 6.40 5.19 -4.74
C PHE A 51 6.97 3.78 -4.90
N SER A 52 6.10 2.75 -4.81
CA SER A 52 6.50 1.33 -4.81
C SER A 52 7.46 1.02 -3.63
N GLY A 53 8.25 -0.05 -3.75
CA GLY A 53 9.30 -0.41 -2.79
C GLY A 53 10.25 -1.47 -3.32
N GLY A 54 11.29 -1.78 -2.54
CA GLY A 54 12.34 -2.73 -2.93
C GLY A 54 13.18 -2.24 -4.11
N HIS A 55 13.71 -3.18 -4.90
CA HIS A 55 14.63 -2.93 -6.02
C HIS A 55 14.05 -2.08 -7.17
N ARG A 56 12.75 -1.80 -7.14
CA ARG A 56 11.99 -1.05 -8.15
C ARG A 56 11.21 0.12 -7.53
N SER A 57 11.65 0.64 -6.38
CA SER A 57 11.11 1.88 -5.84
C SER A 57 11.43 3.06 -6.75
N CYS A 58 10.63 4.12 -6.68
CA CYS A 58 10.97 5.40 -7.31
C CYS A 58 12.32 5.89 -6.75
N PRO A 59 13.23 6.40 -7.62
CA PRO A 59 14.41 7.15 -7.17
C PRO A 59 14.05 8.42 -6.42
#